data_AF-A0A3D1XRU2-F1
#
_entry.id   AF-A0A3D1XRU2-F1
#
_cell.length_a   1.000
_cell.length_b   1.000
_cell.length_c   1.000
_cell.angle_alpha   90.00
_cell.angle_beta   90.00
_cell.angle_gamma   90.00
#
_symmetry.space_group_name_H-M   'P 1'
#
loop_
_entity.id
_entity.type
_entity.pdbx_description
1 polymer ?
#
loop_
_entity_poly.entity_id
_entity_poly.type
_entity_poly.pdbx_seq_one_letter_code
_entity_poly.pdbx_strand_id
1 'polypeptide(L)' 'IRSALKKGALAAKVCGAGGGGCVAFIVPPGKKQLIVDELDLQGGKVLPFQFVSRGQVTSHQKQ' A
#
# COMPACT_ATOMS: atom_id res chain seq x y z
N ILE A 1 1.40 -6.18 -10.24
CA ILE A 1 -0.09 -6.06 -10.26
C ILE A 1 -0.77 -7.38 -10.64
N ARG A 2 -0.55 -7.91 -11.86
CA ARG A 2 -1.25 -9.14 -12.33
C ARG A 2 -1.05 -10.33 -11.39
N SER A 3 0.16 -10.52 -10.84
CA SER A 3 0.42 -11.64 -9.92
C SER A 3 -0.41 -11.56 -8.62
N ALA A 4 -0.47 -10.39 -7.98
CA ALA A 4 -1.30 -10.18 -6.80
C ALA A 4 -2.81 -10.42 -7.07
N LEU A 5 -3.32 -10.01 -8.24
CA LEU A 5 -4.70 -10.30 -8.64
C LEU A 5 -4.93 -11.81 -8.79
N LYS A 6 -3.98 -12.55 -9.40
CA LYS A 6 -4.04 -14.02 -9.48
C LYS A 6 -4.01 -14.70 -8.11
N LYS A 7 -3.32 -14.12 -7.13
CA LYS A 7 -3.31 -14.59 -5.73
C LYS A 7 -4.59 -14.22 -4.95
N GLY A 8 -5.48 -13.42 -5.54
CA GLY A 8 -6.79 -13.10 -4.98
C GLY A 8 -6.92 -11.68 -4.40
N ALA A 9 -6.05 -10.75 -4.79
CA ALA A 9 -6.35 -9.33 -4.61
C ALA A 9 -7.59 -8.95 -5.43
N LEU A 10 -8.46 -8.12 -4.88
CA LEU A 10 -9.74 -7.74 -5.49
C LEU A 10 -9.57 -6.56 -6.45
N ALA A 11 -8.68 -5.63 -6.12
CA ALA A 11 -8.41 -4.45 -6.93
C ALA A 11 -6.97 -3.97 -6.72
N ALA A 12 -6.47 -3.20 -7.68
CA ALA A 12 -5.18 -2.54 -7.59
C ALA A 12 -5.20 -1.21 -8.35
N LYS A 13 -4.53 -0.19 -7.81
CA LYS A 13 -4.35 1.10 -8.50
C LYS A 13 -2.97 1.66 -8.19
N VAL A 14 -2.26 2.10 -9.23
CA VAL A 14 -1.02 2.87 -9.07
C VAL A 14 -1.37 4.23 -8.47
N CYS A 15 -0.64 4.63 -7.44
CA CYS A 15 -0.83 5.90 -6.75
C CYS A 15 -0.33 7.06 -7.64
N GLY A 16 -1.00 8.21 -7.60
CA GLY A 16 -0.61 9.40 -8.35
C GLY A 16 -0.79 9.27 -9.86
N ALA A 17 0.15 9.83 -10.63
CA ALA A 17 0.08 9.95 -12.09
C ALA A 17 0.25 8.62 -12.87
N GLY A 18 0.88 7.61 -12.25
CA GLY A 18 1.21 6.34 -12.91
C GLY A 18 2.68 6.23 -13.34
N GLY A 19 3.03 5.11 -14.00
CA GLY A 19 4.39 4.83 -14.49
C GLY A 19 5.32 4.13 -13.49
N GLY A 20 4.95 4.08 -12.20
CA GLY A 20 5.72 3.37 -11.17
C GLY A 20 5.40 3.83 -9.76
N GLY A 21 6.32 3.57 -8.83
CA GLY A 21 6.21 4.01 -7.43
C GLY A 21 5.26 3.15 -6.59
N CYS A 22 4.31 3.79 -5.92
CA CYS A 22 3.40 3.14 -4.97
C CYS A 22 2.16 2.56 -5.67
N VAL A 23 1.68 1.42 -5.19
CA VAL A 23 0.44 0.80 -5.66
C VAL A 23 -0.40 0.41 -4.44
N ALA A 24 -1.67 0.82 -4.44
CA ALA A 24 -2.63 0.39 -3.44
C ALA A 24 -3.36 -0.87 -3.93
N PHE A 25 -3.49 -1.87 -3.06
CA PHE A 25 -4.25 -3.09 -3.32
C PHE A 25 -5.40 -3.22 -2.33
N ILE A 26 -6.56 -3.67 -2.81
CA ILE A 26 -7.67 -4.12 -1.97
C ILE A 26 -7.59 -5.64 -1.87
N VAL A 27 -7.47 -6.15 -0.65
CA VAL A 27 -7.21 -7.58 -0.39
C VAL A 27 -8.22 -8.15 0.61
N PRO A 28 -8.69 -9.39 0.43
CA PRO A 28 -9.49 -10.07 1.43
C PRO A 28 -8.66 -10.30 2.72
N PRO A 29 -9.25 -10.20 3.94
CA PRO A 29 -8.51 -10.36 5.18
C PRO A 29 -7.71 -11.67 5.27
N GLY A 30 -8.30 -12.79 4.85
CA GLY A 30 -7.65 -14.12 4.88
C GLY A 30 -6.57 -14.34 3.81
N LYS A 31 -6.37 -13.39 2.89
CA LYS A 31 -5.37 -13.50 1.82
C LYS A 31 -4.23 -12.49 1.95
N LYS A 32 -4.23 -11.64 2.99
CA LYS A 32 -3.25 -10.57 3.15
C LYS A 32 -1.81 -11.09 3.06
N GLN A 33 -1.44 -12.08 3.87
CA GLN A 33 -0.06 -12.59 3.91
C GLN A 33 0.37 -13.19 2.56
N LEU A 34 -0.47 -14.02 1.94
CA LEU A 34 -0.19 -14.62 0.62
C LEU A 34 0.08 -13.56 -0.46
N ILE A 35 -0.62 -12.42 -0.39
CA ILE A 35 -0.44 -11.32 -1.33
C ILE A 35 0.80 -10.50 -0.97
N VAL A 36 1.10 -10.31 0.31
CA VAL A 36 2.35 -9.67 0.77
C VAL A 36 3.57 -10.45 0.27
N ASP A 37 3.59 -11.76 0.50
CA ASP A 37 4.69 -12.63 0.08
C ASP A 37 4.89 -12.58 -1.44
N GLU A 38 3.79 -12.59 -2.22
CA GLU A 38 3.86 -12.45 -3.67
C GLU A 38 4.39 -11.07 -4.09
N LEU A 39 4.00 -9.99 -3.41
CA LEU A 39 4.49 -8.65 -3.75
C LEU A 39 5.98 -8.51 -3.43
N ASP A 40 6.44 -9.08 -2.32
CA ASP A 40 7.85 -9.09 -1.94
C ASP A 40 8.70 -9.94 -2.91
N LEU A 41 8.20 -11.12 -3.32
CA LEU A 41 8.84 -11.95 -4.36
C LEU A 41 9.00 -11.23 -5.71
N GLN A 42 8.07 -10.33 -6.05
CA GLN A 42 8.14 -9.50 -7.27
C GLN A 42 9.04 -8.25 -7.08
N GLY A 43 9.78 -8.15 -5.98
CA GLY A 43 10.65 -7.02 -5.65
C GLY A 43 9.93 -5.78 -5.15
N GLY A 44 8.64 -5.89 -4.83
CA GLY A 44 7.91 -4.84 -4.13
C GLY A 44 8.30 -4.74 -2.66
N LYS A 45 7.93 -3.64 -2.02
CA LYS A 45 8.03 -3.47 -0.57
C LYS A 45 6.65 -3.13 -0.03
N VAL A 46 6.08 -4.01 0.80
CA VAL A 46 4.82 -3.72 1.47
C VAL A 46 5.04 -2.72 2.60
N LEU A 47 4.31 -1.62 2.56
CA LEU A 47 4.35 -0.58 3.60
C LEU A 47 3.22 -0.80 4.62
N PRO A 48 3.48 -0.65 5.92
CA PRO A 48 2.42 -0.48 6.90
C PRO A 48 1.53 0.70 6.49
N PHE A 49 0.21 0.49 6.50
CA PHE A 49 -0.74 1.48 6.03
C PHE A 49 -1.81 1.75 7.09
N GLN A 50 -1.97 3.03 7.42
CA GLN A 50 -3.04 3.54 8.26
C GLN A 50 -3.40 4.96 7.79
N PHE A 51 -4.68 5.26 7.65
CA PHE A 51 -5.13 6.62 7.39
C PHE A 51 -4.82 7.52 8.59
N VAL A 52 -4.36 8.75 8.32
CA VAL A 52 -4.20 9.79 9.33
C VAL A 52 -5.30 10.83 9.17
N SER A 53 -5.81 11.34 10.29
CA SER A 53 -6.88 12.37 10.29
C SER A 53 -6.36 13.80 10.38
N ARG A 54 -5.05 13.98 10.64
CA ARG A 54 -4.42 15.31 10.77
C ARG A 54 -3.44 15.54 9.62
N GLY A 55 -3.51 16.73 9.05
CA GLY A 55 -2.52 17.25 8.11
C GLY A 55 -1.33 17.90 8.83
N GLN A 56 -0.76 18.96 8.24
CA GLN A 56 0.33 19.69 8.87
C GLN A 56 -0.13 20.43 10.12
N VAL A 57 0.69 20.38 11.17
CA VAL A 57 0.47 21.08 12.44
C VAL A 57 1.72 21.88 12.74
N THR A 58 1.55 23.18 12.99
CA THR A 58 2.64 24.04 13.46
C THR A 58 2.54 24.18 14.98
N SER A 59 3.68 24.07 15.67
CA SER A 59 3.78 24.28 17.11
C SER A 59 4.89 25.28 17.39
N HIS A 60 4.62 26.28 18.23
CA HIS A 60 5.62 27.23 18.70
C HIS A 60 6.03 26.87 20.13
N GLN A 61 7.29 26.48 20.32
CA GLN A 61 7.83 26.20 21.64
C GLN A 61 8.51 27.46 22.17
N LYS A 62 7.97 28.08 23.23
CA LYS A 62 8.67 29.17 23.93
C LYS A 62 9.74 28.57 24.85
N GLN A 63 10.94 29.14 24.81
CA GLN A 63 12.00 28.92 25.78
C GLN A 63 11.58 29.43 27.16
#